data_AF-A0A948V298-F1
#
_entry.id   AF-A0A948V298-F1
#
_cell.length_a   1.000
_cell.length_b   1.000
_cell.length_c   1.000
_cell.angle_alpha   90.00
_cell.angle_beta   90.00
_cell.angle_gamma   90.00
#
_symmetry.space_group_name_H-M   'P 1'
#
loop_
_entity.id
_entity.type
_entity.pdbx_description
1 polymer ?
#
loop_
_entity_poly.entity_id
_entity_poly.type
_entity_poly.pdbx_seq_one_letter_code
_entity_poly.pdbx_strand_id
1 'polypeptide(L)' 'MTLAPQLNVRSQRKPKGEGHARRAEILAAAERIFVEHGYEGATIRKIADEVG' A
#
# COMPACT_ATOMS: atom_id res chain seq x y z
N MET A 1 15.13 26.01 -3.07
CA MET A 1 14.03 25.13 -2.61
C MET A 1 14.20 23.79 -3.29
N THR A 2 15.00 22.90 -2.70
CA THR A 2 15.40 21.62 -3.31
C THR A 2 14.48 20.52 -2.79
N LEU A 3 13.64 19.97 -3.68
CA LEU A 3 12.78 18.82 -3.42
C LEU A 3 13.66 17.56 -3.31
N ALA A 4 13.66 16.94 -2.14
CA ALA A 4 14.31 15.64 -1.95
C ALA A 4 13.62 14.57 -2.83
N PRO A 5 14.37 13.65 -3.46
CA PRO A 5 13.77 12.54 -4.17
C PRO A 5 13.06 11.64 -3.15
N GLN A 6 11.75 11.49 -3.32
CA GLN A 6 10.94 10.54 -2.56
C GLN A 6 11.53 9.15 -2.81
N LEU A 7 12.12 8.53 -1.78
CA LEU A 7 12.70 7.20 -1.85
C LEU A 7 11.61 6.23 -2.30
N ASN A 8 11.69 5.78 -3.55
CA ASN A 8 10.77 4.79 -4.09
C ASN A 8 11.11 3.43 -3.47
N VAL A 9 10.48 3.11 -2.33
CA VAL A 9 10.59 1.84 -1.58
C VAL A 9 10.20 0.62 -2.44
N ARG A 10 9.67 0.84 -3.66
CA ARG A 10 9.09 -0.17 -4.55
C ARG A 10 10.05 -1.16 -5.20
N SER A 11 11.32 -1.23 -4.83
CA SER A 11 12.22 -2.23 -5.43
C SER A 11 13.17 -2.91 -4.46
N GLN A 12 12.69 -3.25 -3.26
CA GLN A 12 13.20 -4.46 -2.61
C GLN A 12 12.34 -5.64 -3.07
N ARG A 13 12.69 -6.25 -4.20
CA ARG A 13 12.09 -7.52 -4.61
C ARG A 13 12.48 -8.56 -3.57
N LYS A 14 11.57 -8.82 -2.63
CA LYS A 14 11.73 -9.85 -1.60
C LYS A 14 11.77 -11.26 -2.21
N PRO A 15 12.44 -12.22 -1.57
CA PRO A 15 12.55 -13.58 -2.06
C PRO A 15 11.18 -14.21 -2.30
N LYS A 16 11.11 -15.05 -3.34
CA LYS A 16 9.89 -15.69 -3.83
C LYS A 16 9.31 -16.58 -2.71
N GLY A 17 8.21 -16.15 -2.08
CA GLY A 17 7.56 -16.88 -0.98
C GLY A 17 6.88 -15.97 0.06
N GLU A 18 7.33 -14.72 0.21
CA GLU A 18 6.80 -13.78 1.22
C GLU A 18 5.56 -12.98 0.75
N GLY A 19 5.11 -13.20 -0.49
CA GLY A 19 3.97 -12.47 -1.07
C GLY A 19 2.63 -12.73 -0.36
N HIS A 20 2.47 -13.88 0.30
CA HIS A 20 1.23 -14.23 1.01
C HIS A 20 1.01 -13.37 2.25
N ALA A 21 2.06 -13.09 3.03
CA ALA A 21 1.98 -12.22 4.20
C ALA A 21 1.60 -10.78 3.79
N ARG A 22 2.25 -10.26 2.74
CA ARG A 22 1.97 -8.92 2.21
C ARG A 22 0.56 -8.81 1.63
N ARG A 23 0.03 -9.87 1.01
CA ARG A 23 -1.34 -9.89 0.48
C ARG A 23 -2.38 -9.72 1.59
N ALA A 24 -2.17 -10.36 2.74
CA ALA A 24 -3.08 -10.22 3.88
C ALA A 24 -3.10 -8.78 4.42
N GLU A 25 -1.92 -8.15 4.54
CA GLU A 25 -1.79 -6.75 4.95
C GLU A 25 -2.54 -5.80 4.00
N ILE A 26 -2.38 -6.00 2.68
CA ILE A 26 -3.06 -5.20 1.65
C ILE A 26 -4.58 -5.33 1.76
N LEU A 27 -5.10 -6.54 1.97
CA LEU A 27 -6.53 -6.76 2.07
C LEU A 27 -7.11 -6.13 3.36
N ALA A 28 -6.42 -6.27 4.48
CA ALA A 28 -6.84 -5.67 5.75
C ALA A 28 -6.82 -4.13 5.70
N ALA A 29 -5.84 -3.53 5.01
CA ALA A 29 -5.81 -2.09 4.78
C ALA A 29 -6.94 -1.64 3.84
N ALA A 30 -7.17 -2.37 2.75
CA ALA A 30 -8.24 -2.07 1.81
C ALA A 30 -9.62 -2.11 2.49
N GLU A 31 -9.88 -3.13 3.31
CA GLU A 31 -11.12 -3.25 4.08
C GLU A 31 -11.39 -2.02 4.96
N ARG A 32 -10.40 -1.59 5.74
CA ARG A 32 -10.50 -0.38 6.58
C ARG A 32 -10.82 0.86 5.76
N ILE A 33 -10.13 1.04 4.63
CA ILE A 33 -10.32 2.20 3.76
C ILE A 33 -11.71 2.18 3.11
N PHE A 34 -12.21 1.01 2.69
CA PHE A 34 -13.55 0.88 2.14
C PHE A 34 -14.63 1.22 3.16
N VAL A 35 -14.46 0.81 4.43
CA VAL A 35 -15.42 1.12 5.51
C VAL A 35 -15.44 2.62 5.83
N GLU A 36 -14.27 3.26 5.91
CA GLU A 36 -14.18 4.67 6.30
C GLU A 36 -14.52 5.66 5.17
N HIS A 37 -14.14 5.35 3.93
CA HIS A 37 -14.20 6.29 2.81
C HIS A 37 -15.19 5.89 1.72
N GLY A 38 -15.80 4.72 1.83
CA GLY A 38 -16.61 4.13 0.77
C GLY A 38 -15.79 3.69 -0.44
N TYR A 39 -16.46 3.10 -1.42
CA TYR A 39 -15.81 2.53 -2.61
C TYR A 39 -15.13 3.60 -3.47
N GLU A 40 -15.75 4.77 -3.64
CA GLU A 40 -15.20 5.86 -4.47
C GLU A 40 -13.97 6.53 -3.84
N GLY A 41 -13.92 6.61 -2.50
CA GLY A 41 -12.79 7.20 -1.77
C GLY A 41 -11.60 6.26 -1.56
N ALA A 42 -11.78 4.97 -1.84
CA ALA A 42 -10.80 3.92 -1.65
C ALA A 42 -9.95 3.70 -2.92
N THR A 43 -9.00 4.61 -3.16
CA THR A 43 -8.10 4.49 -4.31
C THR A 43 -6.96 3.52 -4.03
N ILE A 44 -6.43 2.87 -5.09
CA ILE A 44 -5.26 2.00 -5.01
C ILE A 44 -4.06 2.70 -4.35
N ARG A 45 -3.90 4.01 -4.60
CA ARG A 45 -2.83 4.80 -4.02
C ARG A 45 -2.97 4.92 -2.50
N LYS A 46 -4.18 5.18 -2.01
CA LYS A 46 -4.47 5.27 -0.58
C LYS A 46 -4.22 3.95 0.15
N ILE A 47 -4.61 2.84 -0.47
CA ILE A 47 -4.35 1.49 0.06
C ILE A 47 -2.84 1.21 0.10
N ALA A 48 -2.11 1.57 -0.96
CA ALA A 48 -0.66 1.41 -1.00
C ALA A 48 0.05 2.28 0.05
N ASP A 49 -0.37 3.54 0.21
CA ASP A 49 0.21 4.47 1.18
C ASP A 49 -0.03 4.01 2.63
N GLU A 50 -1.17 3.35 2.90
CA GLU A 50 -1.50 2.76 4.21
C GLU A 50 -0.65 1.52 4.55
N VAL A 51 -0.18 0.76 3.56
CA VAL A 51 0.64 -0.45 3.79
C VAL A 51 2.15 -0.26 3.54
N GLY A 52 2.55 0.81 2.85
CA GLY A 52 3.95 1.14 2.53
C GLY A 52 4.36 0.92 1.08
#